data_AF-A0A1G8C7A6-F1
#
_entry.id   AF-A0A1G8C7A6-F1
#
_cell.length_a   1.000
_cell.length_b   1.000
_cell.length_c   1.000
_cell.angle_alpha   90.00
_cell.angle_beta   90.00
_cell.angle_gamma   90.00
#
_symmetry.space_group_name_H-M   'P 1'
#
loop_
_entity.id
_entity.type
_entity.pdbx_description
1 polymer ?
#
loop_
_entity_poly.entity_id
_entity_poly.type
_entity_poly.pdbx_seq_one_letter_code
_entity_poly.pdbx_strand_id
1 'polypeptide(L)' 'MNHLVKRTVCNTKPVTVEYELTALGGSFNEIIEAMAKWGIQYRQSVFSK' A
#
# COMPACT_ATOMS: atom_id res chain seq x y z
N MET A 1 4.10 10.63 12.95
CA MET A 1 4.17 9.88 11.68
C MET A 1 3.75 8.45 11.99
N ASN A 2 2.77 7.87 11.31
CA ASN A 2 2.11 6.62 11.72
C ASN A 2 2.95 5.34 11.53
N HIS A 3 4.27 5.46 11.36
CA HIS A 3 5.22 4.35 11.19
C HIS A 3 4.96 3.37 10.03
N LEU A 4 4.01 3.63 9.13
CA LEU A 4 3.71 2.76 7.98
C LEU A 4 4.63 3.01 6.77
N VAL A 5 5.02 4.26 6.58
CA VAL A 5 5.87 4.70 5.45
C VAL A 5 7.04 5.48 5.99
N LYS A 6 8.25 5.12 5.55
CA LYS A 6 9.47 5.87 5.81
C LYS A 6 9.74 6.80 4.64
N ARG A 7 10.06 8.05 4.97
CA ARG A 7 10.40 9.10 4.01
C ARG A 7 11.89 9.41 4.14
N THR A 8 12.60 9.37 3.02
CA THR A 8 14.02 9.73 2.94
C THR A 8 14.18 10.92 2.01
N VAL A 9 14.81 12.00 2.49
CA VAL A 9 15.15 13.15 1.65
C VAL A 9 16.55 12.91 1.10
N CYS A 10 16.67 12.86 -0.23
CA CYS A 10 17.92 12.59 -0.90
C CYS A 10 18.63 13.91 -1.20
N ASN A 11 19.93 13.98 -0.93
CA ASN A 11 20.75 15.15 -1.22
C ASN A 11 21.18 15.19 -2.70
N THR A 12 20.19 15.19 -3.59
CA THR A 12 20.33 15.22 -5.04
C THR A 12 20.09 16.63 -5.60
N LYS A 13 20.41 16.85 -6.88
CA LYS A 13 20.10 18.10 -7.59
C LYS A 13 19.36 17.75 -8.89
N PRO A 14 18.03 18.01 -8.98
CA PRO A 14 17.16 18.60 -7.96
C PRO A 14 16.99 17.68 -6.73
N VAL A 15 16.60 18.24 -5.58
CA VAL A 15 16.32 17.46 -4.36
C VAL A 15 15.18 16.48 -4.63
N THR A 16 15.40 15.21 -4.35
CA THR A 16 14.40 14.15 -4.47
C THR A 16 13.97 13.63 -3.10
N VAL A 17 12.80 13.00 -3.06
CA VAL A 17 12.27 12.36 -1.86
C VAL A 17 11.81 10.96 -2.24
N GLU A 18 12.26 9.98 -1.45
CA GLU A 18 11.89 8.58 -1.60
C GLU A 18 10.98 8.15 -0.45
N TYR A 19 10.07 7.24 -0.79
CA TYR A 19 9.12 6.65 0.14
C TYR A 19 9.24 5.13 0.07
N GLU A 20 9.38 4.50 1.22
CA GLU A 20 9.44 3.05 1.34
C GLU A 20 8.46 2.57 2.40
N LEU A 21 7.91 1.38 2.20
CA LEU A 21 7.07 0.72 3.19
C LEU A 21 7.96 0.27 4.35
N THR A 22 7.53 0.53 5.59
CA THR A 22 8.23 -0.01 6.76
C THR A 22 7.84 -1.46 6.99
N ALA A 23 8.55 -2.16 7.89
CA ALA A 23 8.14 -3.51 8.32
C ALA A 23 6.70 -3.53 8.89
N LEU A 24 6.32 -2.49 9.66
CA LEU A 24 4.96 -2.34 10.17
C LEU A 24 3.93 -2.03 9.05
N GLY A 25 4.33 -1.26 8.03
CA GLY A 25 3.51 -1.09 6.84
C GLY A 25 3.31 -2.40 6.07
N GLY A 26 4.35 -3.22 6.01
CA GLY A 26 4.34 -4.54 5.37
C GLY A 26 3.41 -5.54 6.04
N SER A 27 3.29 -5.52 7.37
CA SER A 27 2.35 -6.40 8.09
C SER A 27 0.89 -6.13 7.74
N PHE A 28 0.57 -4.97 7.14
CA PHE A 28 -0.78 -4.66 6.69
C PHE A 28 -1.17 -5.35 5.37
N ASN A 29 -0.21 -5.97 4.69
CA ASN A 29 -0.42 -6.62 3.39
C ASN A 29 -1.54 -7.68 3.44
N GLU A 30 -1.60 -8.50 4.51
CA GLU A 30 -2.65 -9.53 4.66
C GLU A 30 -4.07 -8.93 4.67
N ILE A 31 -4.24 -7.76 5.29
CA ILE A 31 -5.54 -7.07 5.37
C ILE A 31 -5.90 -6.50 3.98
N ILE A 32 -4.94 -5.90 3.29
CA ILE A 32 -5.14 -5.40 1.93
C ILE A 32 -5.52 -6.54 0.97
N GLU A 33 -4.84 -7.68 1.06
CA GLU A 33 -5.13 -8.86 0.24
C GLU A 33 -6.52 -9.43 0.52
N ALA A 34 -6.91 -9.53 1.79
CA ALA A 34 -8.25 -9.97 2.17
C ALA A 34 -9.35 -9.05 1.59
N MET A 35 -9.16 -7.73 1.70
CA MET A 35 -10.08 -6.74 1.12
C MET A 35 -10.12 -6.82 -0.41
N ALA A 36 -8.96 -6.99 -1.06
CA ALA A 36 -8.88 -7.13 -2.52
C ALA A 36 -9.62 -8.39 -3.00
N LYS A 37 -9.37 -9.54 -2.35
CA LYS A 37 -10.05 -10.80 -2.65
C LYS A 37 -11.57 -10.67 -2.50
N TRP A 38 -12.02 -10.09 -1.39
CA TRP A 38 -13.44 -9.82 -1.18
C TRP A 38 -14.00 -8.90 -2.27
N GLY A 39 -13.30 -7.81 -2.61
CA GLY A 39 -13.76 -6.85 -3.62
C GLY A 39 -13.89 -7.45 -5.01
N ILE A 40 -12.99 -8.36 -5.39
CA ILE A 40 -13.06 -9.12 -6.65
C ILE A 40 -14.29 -10.03 -6.65
N GLN A 41 -14.48 -10.82 -5.59
CA GLN A 41 -15.63 -11.72 -5.45
C GLN A 41 -16.96 -10.96 -5.46
N TYR A 42 -17.02 -9.83 -4.75
CA TYR A 42 -18.17 -8.95 -4.73
C TYR A 42 -18.48 -8.38 -6.11
N ARG A 43 -17.46 -7.91 -6.85
CA ARG A 43 -17.70 -7.43 -8.22
C ARG A 43 -18.17 -8.55 -9.15
N GLN A 44 -17.63 -9.76 -9.03
CA GLN A 44 -18.11 -10.90 -9.79
C GLN A 44 -19.57 -11.22 -9.45
N SER A 45 -19.96 -11.23 -8.18
CA SER A 45 -21.35 -11.55 -7.81
C SER A 45 -22.37 -10.49 -8.23
N VAL A 46 -21.98 -9.21 -8.24
CA VAL A 46 -22.87 -8.10 -8.58
C VAL A 46 -22.93 -7.81 -10.09
N PHE A 47 -21.82 -7.99 -10.80
CA PHE A 47 -21.70 -7.56 -12.21
C PHE A 47 -21.49 -8.70 -13.21
N SER A 48 -21.38 -9.97 -12.77
CA SER A 48 -21.40 -11.11 -13.69
C SER A 48 -22.83 -11.32 -14.18
N LYS A 49 -23.15 -10.75 -15.35
CA LYS A 49 -24.34 -11.04 -16.14
C LYS A 49 -24.00 -12.05 -17.22
#